data_AF-A0ABD0YQL6-F1
#
_entry.id   AF-A0ABD0YQL6-F1
#
_cell.length_a   1.000
_cell.length_b   1.000
_cell.length_c   1.000
_cell.angle_alpha   90.00
_cell.angle_beta   90.00
_cell.angle_gamma   90.00
#
_symmetry.space_group_name_H-M   'P 1'
#
loop_
_entity.id
_entity.type
_entity.pdbx_description
1 polymer ?
#
loop_
_entity_poly.entity_id
_entity_poly.type
_entity_poly.pdbx_seq_one_letter_code
_entity_poly.pdbx_strand_id
1 'polypeptide(L)'
;MKGSLWRGVLYCFLWYMSILCGFIMLCCPMLPILLVNHKAYRHVMDLIFAMWELYPVALMEVLFGTKIVISGDAIYPWERSILVMNHRTRLDWNFLWGAMYYATTPPAHRLKFILKAPIRHTPGPGWVMQMAGFLYIHRRWENDHKLLGNMLDYLRDLGHTYQVLIFPEGTDFTKESILKSNKYADKNNLPHYSRVIHPKTTGFTFLTTKMRSNGHLDAIYDLSVGYPGTLPETEVDVAKGIFPEQVHFHIKRYPTEEVPVNEGDLKEWLCLLWKEKEDRLIEFYKTGNFTPGNNKKSRRAPMSNSLHLSILFWTSLILVTLYLLFFSRIVQIWTIVNFIIFITLSFASEGLQHVEAMWYRIKQTQIVKKIK
;
A
#
# COMPACT_ATOMS: atom_id res chain seq x y z
N MET A 1 -20.96 -19.19 3.42
CA MET A 1 -21.03 -19.35 1.95
C MET A 1 -19.63 -19.17 1.40
N LYS A 2 -18.86 -20.25 1.20
CA LYS A 2 -17.58 -20.16 0.49
C LYS A 2 -17.85 -20.18 -1.01
N GLY A 3 -17.34 -19.20 -1.73
CA GLY A 3 -17.49 -19.09 -3.19
C GLY A 3 -18.88 -18.60 -3.59
N SER A 4 -19.00 -17.28 -3.81
CA SER A 4 -20.16 -16.69 -4.48
C SER A 4 -19.66 -15.94 -5.70
N LEU A 5 -19.72 -16.62 -6.85
CA LEU A 5 -19.20 -16.11 -8.11
C LEU A 5 -19.75 -14.71 -8.42
N TRP A 6 -21.06 -14.50 -8.25
CA TRP A 6 -21.66 -13.19 -8.51
C TRP A 6 -21.12 -12.10 -7.58
N ARG A 7 -20.87 -12.40 -6.30
CA ARG A 7 -20.26 -11.43 -5.36
C ARG A 7 -18.82 -11.13 -5.73
N GLY A 8 -18.06 -12.16 -6.14
CA GLY A 8 -16.68 -12.01 -6.60
C GLY A 8 -16.58 -11.15 -7.86
N VAL A 9 -17.38 -11.46 -8.88
CA VAL A 9 -17.48 -10.66 -10.11
C VAL A 9 -17.91 -9.23 -9.81
N LEU A 10 -18.91 -9.04 -8.95
CA LEU A 10 -19.37 -7.71 -8.53
C LEU A 10 -18.27 -6.94 -7.80
N TYR A 11 -17.54 -7.57 -6.87
CA TYR A 11 -16.43 -6.96 -6.17
C TYR A 11 -15.34 -6.51 -7.15
N CYS A 12 -14.89 -7.40 -8.04
CA CYS A 12 -13.88 -7.07 -9.05
C CYS A 12 -14.32 -5.91 -9.95
N PHE A 13 -15.58 -5.94 -10.40
CA PHE A 13 -16.15 -4.89 -11.25
C PHE A 13 -16.18 -3.55 -10.52
N LEU A 14 -16.78 -3.49 -9.32
CA LEU A 14 -16.89 -2.25 -8.54
C LEU A 14 -15.52 -1.72 -8.16
N TRP A 15 -14.62 -2.59 -7.70
CA TRP A 15 -13.25 -2.23 -7.35
C TRP A 15 -12.52 -1.61 -8.55
N TYR A 16 -12.48 -2.29 -9.69
CA TYR A 16 -11.76 -1.80 -10.87
C TYR A 16 -12.39 -0.55 -11.47
N MET A 17 -13.73 -0.52 -11.59
CA MET A 17 -14.44 0.63 -12.12
C MET A 17 -14.33 1.86 -11.21
N SER A 18 -14.30 1.70 -9.88
CA SER A 18 -14.09 2.83 -8.97
C SER A 18 -12.75 3.52 -9.23
N ILE A 19 -11.69 2.74 -9.48
CA ILE A 19 -10.37 3.27 -9.81
C ILE A 19 -10.38 3.95 -11.17
N LEU A 20 -10.95 3.30 -12.19
CA LEU A 20 -10.96 3.85 -13.54
C LEU A 20 -11.80 5.13 -13.64
N CYS A 21 -12.96 5.15 -13.01
CA CYS A 21 -13.82 6.34 -12.95
C CYS A 21 -13.19 7.43 -12.09
N GLY A 22 -12.61 7.08 -10.94
CA GLY A 22 -11.86 8.00 -10.09
C GLY A 22 -10.64 8.60 -10.79
N PHE A 23 -9.93 7.81 -11.61
CA PHE A 23 -8.83 8.28 -12.45
C PHE A 23 -9.32 9.38 -13.42
N ILE A 24 -10.36 9.09 -14.20
CA ILE A 24 -10.87 9.99 -15.24
C ILE A 24 -11.50 11.26 -14.63
N MET A 25 -12.34 11.11 -13.60
CA MET A 25 -13.21 12.17 -13.11
C MET A 25 -12.66 12.93 -11.89
N LEU A 26 -11.76 12.33 -11.12
CA LEU A 26 -11.23 12.96 -9.90
C LEU A 26 -9.72 13.23 -10.02
N CYS A 27 -8.92 12.27 -10.50
CA CYS A 27 -7.47 12.40 -10.50
C CYS A 27 -6.96 13.27 -11.66
N CYS A 28 -7.33 12.96 -12.91
CA CYS A 28 -6.89 13.69 -14.10
C CYS A 28 -7.21 15.20 -14.05
N PRO A 29 -8.41 15.63 -13.57
CA PRO A 29 -8.70 17.05 -13.42
C PRO A 29 -7.78 17.80 -12.46
N MET A 30 -7.05 17.10 -11.59
CA MET A 30 -6.09 17.71 -10.64
C MET A 30 -4.70 17.93 -11.24
N LEU A 31 -4.40 17.40 -12.43
CA LEU A 31 -3.10 17.57 -13.09
C LEU A 31 -2.69 19.05 -13.29
N PRO A 32 -3.58 20.00 -13.60
CA PRO A 32 -3.19 21.42 -13.68
C PRO A 32 -2.62 21.97 -12.36
N ILE A 33 -3.07 21.46 -11.20
CA ILE A 33 -2.56 21.87 -9.89
C ILE A 33 -1.08 21.50 -9.76
N LEU A 34 -0.65 20.35 -10.29
CA LEU A 34 0.75 19.91 -10.27
C LEU A 34 1.68 20.96 -10.91
N LEU A 35 1.25 21.58 -12.01
CA LEU A 35 2.07 22.57 -12.74
C LEU A 35 2.31 23.84 -11.92
N VAL A 36 1.35 24.20 -11.07
CA VAL A 36 1.37 25.43 -10.28
C VAL A 36 1.96 25.18 -8.88
N ASN A 37 1.41 24.21 -8.14
CA ASN A 37 1.70 23.95 -6.73
C ASN A 37 1.74 22.45 -6.42
N HIS A 38 2.96 21.92 -6.28
CA HIS A 38 3.23 20.53 -5.94
C HIS A 38 2.66 20.12 -4.57
N LYS A 39 2.74 20.98 -3.55
CA LYS A 39 2.25 20.67 -2.20
C LYS A 39 0.72 20.50 -2.21
N ALA A 40 0.02 21.42 -2.88
CA ALA A 40 -1.42 21.36 -3.03
C ALA A 40 -1.85 20.12 -3.83
N TYR A 41 -1.15 19.82 -4.93
CA TYR A 41 -1.43 18.62 -5.73
C TYR A 41 -1.28 17.33 -4.92
N ARG A 42 -0.16 17.18 -4.18
CA ARG A 42 0.05 16.01 -3.31
C ARG A 42 -1.04 15.87 -2.25
N HIS A 43 -1.43 16.98 -1.61
CA HIS A 43 -2.48 16.97 -0.59
C HIS A 43 -3.83 16.52 -1.15
N VAL A 44 -4.23 17.05 -2.32
CA VAL A 44 -5.49 16.66 -2.97
C VAL A 44 -5.45 15.21 -3.44
N MET A 45 -4.34 14.75 -4.00
CA MET A 45 -4.20 13.37 -4.44
C MET A 45 -4.26 12.38 -3.27
N ASP A 46 -3.62 12.70 -2.14
CA ASP A 46 -3.73 11.87 -0.93
C ASP A 46 -5.16 11.86 -0.39
N LEU A 47 -5.89 12.98 -0.44
CA LEU A 47 -7.29 13.04 -0.01
C LEU A 47 -8.18 12.15 -0.91
N ILE A 48 -8.04 12.25 -2.23
CA ILE A 48 -8.77 11.40 -3.18
C ILE A 48 -8.47 9.92 -2.90
N PHE A 49 -7.20 9.58 -2.70
CA PHE A 49 -6.78 8.21 -2.45
C PHE A 49 -7.29 7.69 -1.09
N ALA A 50 -7.25 8.50 -0.04
CA ALA A 50 -7.78 8.17 1.29
C ALA A 50 -9.32 8.03 1.29
N MET A 51 -10.04 8.76 0.43
CA MET A 51 -11.47 8.49 0.22
C MET A 51 -11.71 7.19 -0.54
N TRP A 52 -10.82 6.86 -1.49
CA TRP A 52 -10.92 5.64 -2.30
C TRP A 52 -10.68 4.39 -1.47
N GLU A 53 -9.69 4.37 -0.58
CA GLU A 53 -9.35 3.18 0.22
C GLU A 53 -10.48 2.72 1.16
N LEU A 54 -11.41 3.62 1.50
CA LEU A 54 -12.64 3.26 2.25
C LEU A 54 -13.56 2.34 1.43
N TYR A 55 -13.56 2.47 0.11
CA TYR A 55 -14.46 1.70 -0.77
C TYR A 55 -14.16 0.19 -0.78
N PRO A 56 -12.92 -0.29 -1.02
CA PRO A 56 -12.62 -1.73 -0.92
C PRO A 56 -12.93 -2.27 0.47
N VAL A 57 -12.68 -1.50 1.55
CA VAL A 57 -13.03 -1.90 2.93
C VAL A 57 -14.53 -2.13 3.07
N ALA A 58 -15.33 -1.16 2.61
CA ALA A 58 -16.78 -1.26 2.65
C ALA A 58 -17.30 -2.43 1.79
N LEU A 59 -16.74 -2.64 0.60
CA LEU A 59 -17.10 -3.75 -0.28
C LEU A 59 -16.79 -5.12 0.36
N MET A 60 -15.62 -5.28 0.99
CA MET A 60 -15.26 -6.52 1.69
C MET A 60 -16.25 -6.85 2.81
N GLU A 61 -16.65 -5.84 3.59
CA GLU A 61 -17.58 -6.01 4.70
C GLU A 61 -19.03 -6.25 4.27
N VAL A 62 -19.50 -5.56 3.23
CA VAL A 62 -20.88 -5.68 2.73
C VAL A 62 -21.07 -6.95 1.91
N LEU A 63 -20.18 -7.24 0.96
CA LEU A 63 -20.35 -8.37 0.05
C LEU A 63 -19.98 -9.69 0.73
N PHE A 64 -18.92 -9.72 1.53
CA PHE A 64 -18.38 -10.97 2.08
C PHE A 64 -18.52 -11.08 3.60
N GLY A 65 -18.80 -9.98 4.30
CA GLY A 65 -18.79 -9.98 5.77
C GLY A 65 -17.40 -10.20 6.36
N THR A 66 -16.33 -9.96 5.58
CA THR A 66 -14.95 -10.09 6.03
C THR A 66 -14.71 -9.17 7.21
N LYS A 67 -14.22 -9.74 8.31
CA LYS A 67 -13.91 -8.99 9.53
C LYS A 67 -12.42 -8.71 9.63
N ILE A 68 -12.06 -7.45 9.77
CA ILE A 68 -10.69 -7.06 10.09
C ILE A 68 -10.56 -6.99 11.61
N VAL A 69 -9.56 -7.69 12.16
CA VAL A 69 -9.26 -7.71 13.59
C VAL A 69 -7.90 -7.08 13.82
N ILE A 70 -7.86 -6.00 14.58
CA ILE A 70 -6.63 -5.29 14.94
C ILE A 70 -6.26 -5.62 16.38
N SER A 71 -4.96 -5.83 16.62
CA SER A 71 -4.36 -5.97 17.94
C SER A 71 -3.02 -5.25 17.99
N GLY A 72 -2.57 -4.90 19.20
CA GLY A 72 -1.33 -4.15 19.40
C GLY A 72 -1.54 -2.63 19.31
N ASP A 73 -0.55 -1.93 18.79
CA ASP A 73 -0.47 -0.46 18.79
C ASP A 73 -1.31 0.20 17.69
N ALA A 74 -1.72 1.44 17.92
CA ALA A 74 -2.36 2.28 16.91
C ALA A 74 -1.33 2.84 15.91
N ILE A 75 -1.77 3.09 14.67
CA ILE A 75 -1.00 3.79 13.65
C ILE A 75 -1.31 5.29 13.72
N TYR A 76 -0.27 6.11 13.76
CA TYR A 76 -0.41 7.55 13.83
C TYR A 76 -0.25 8.17 12.43
N PRO A 77 -1.29 8.82 11.90
CA PRO A 77 -1.29 9.28 10.50
C PRO A 77 -0.41 10.49 10.22
N TRP A 78 -0.02 11.22 11.27
CA TRP A 78 0.92 12.35 11.18
C TRP A 78 2.38 11.90 11.18
N GLU A 79 2.67 10.64 11.51
CA GLU A 79 4.02 10.11 11.52
C GLU A 79 4.51 9.77 10.11
N ARG A 80 5.77 10.11 9.85
CA ARG A 80 6.53 9.63 8.71
C ARG A 80 7.18 8.32 9.10
N SER A 81 6.68 7.22 8.55
CA SER A 81 7.02 5.90 9.07
C SER A 81 7.27 4.87 7.98
N ILE A 82 7.97 3.79 8.36
CA ILE A 82 8.13 2.59 7.54
C ILE A 82 7.25 1.51 8.16
N LEU A 83 6.35 0.93 7.36
CA LEU A 83 5.58 -0.25 7.73
C LEU A 83 6.27 -1.47 7.14
N VAL A 84 6.57 -2.46 7.98
CA VAL A 84 7.15 -3.74 7.55
C VAL A 84 6.13 -4.85 7.82
N MET A 85 5.77 -5.61 6.79
CA MET A 85 4.74 -6.66 6.90
C MET A 85 5.22 -8.00 6.33
N ASN A 86 4.78 -9.11 6.92
CA ASN A 86 4.94 -10.43 6.29
C ASN A 86 4.04 -10.55 5.04
N HIS A 87 4.42 -11.39 4.09
CA HIS A 87 3.73 -11.50 2.81
C HIS A 87 3.16 -12.90 2.59
N ARG A 88 1.94 -13.14 3.08
CA ARG A 88 1.25 -14.44 2.98
C ARG A 88 0.69 -14.70 1.59
N THR A 89 0.08 -13.71 0.95
CA THR A 89 -0.57 -13.88 -0.35
C THR A 89 -0.45 -12.63 -1.22
N ARG A 90 -0.73 -12.77 -2.52
CA ARG A 90 -0.77 -11.65 -3.46
C ARG A 90 -1.78 -10.57 -3.11
N LEU A 91 -2.71 -10.86 -2.20
CA LEU A 91 -3.85 -10.01 -1.86
C LEU A 91 -3.69 -9.31 -0.52
N ASP A 92 -2.57 -9.50 0.20
CA ASP A 92 -2.34 -8.88 1.51
C ASP A 92 -2.52 -7.35 1.46
N TRP A 93 -2.10 -6.71 0.36
CA TRP A 93 -2.28 -5.27 0.14
C TRP A 93 -3.75 -4.85 0.14
N ASN A 94 -4.67 -5.69 -0.34
CA ASN A 94 -6.10 -5.37 -0.41
C ASN A 94 -6.73 -5.43 0.98
N PHE A 95 -6.34 -6.39 1.80
CA PHE A 95 -6.81 -6.49 3.19
C PHE A 95 -6.16 -5.45 4.10
N LEU A 96 -4.95 -5.00 3.77
CA LEU A 96 -4.26 -3.95 4.49
C LEU A 96 -5.03 -2.63 4.50
N TRP A 97 -5.81 -2.28 3.47
CA TRP A 97 -6.68 -1.10 3.52
C TRP A 97 -7.63 -1.13 4.71
N GLY A 98 -8.19 -2.31 5.00
CA GLY A 98 -9.04 -2.50 6.16
C GLY A 98 -8.26 -2.36 7.46
N ALA A 99 -7.05 -2.91 7.52
CA ALA A 99 -6.22 -2.79 8.70
C ALA A 99 -5.86 -1.33 8.99
N MET A 100 -5.45 -0.59 7.96
CA MET A 100 -5.11 0.82 8.09
C MET A 100 -6.32 1.66 8.49
N TYR A 101 -7.51 1.39 7.94
CA TYR A 101 -8.74 2.06 8.36
C TYR A 101 -9.03 1.87 9.86
N TYR A 102 -8.89 0.63 10.36
CA TYR A 102 -9.23 0.32 11.76
C TYR A 102 -8.10 0.60 12.77
N ALA A 103 -6.85 0.61 12.33
CA ALA A 103 -5.69 0.83 13.21
C ALA A 103 -5.28 2.30 13.30
N THR A 104 -5.67 3.13 12.32
CA THR A 104 -5.23 4.53 12.26
C THR A 104 -6.20 5.45 13.01
N THR A 105 -5.67 6.33 13.86
CA THR A 105 -6.48 7.29 14.63
C THR A 105 -5.99 8.72 14.40
N PRO A 106 -6.75 9.62 13.73
CA PRO A 106 -8.00 9.37 12.98
C PRO A 106 -7.77 8.49 11.73
N PRO A 107 -8.83 7.89 11.12
CA PRO A 107 -8.70 6.92 10.04
C PRO A 107 -8.40 7.58 8.67
N ALA A 108 -7.23 8.21 8.58
CA ALA A 108 -6.75 8.87 7.36
C ALA A 108 -5.23 8.75 7.30
N HIS A 109 -4.68 7.92 6.43
CA HIS A 109 -3.23 7.71 6.34
C HIS A 109 -2.68 8.11 4.95
N ARG A 110 -1.36 8.17 4.83
CA ARG A 110 -0.65 8.51 3.57
C ARG A 110 0.32 7.41 3.20
N LEU A 111 -0.22 6.19 3.14
CA LEU A 111 0.57 4.98 2.91
C LEU A 111 0.90 4.84 1.42
N LYS A 112 2.18 4.63 1.12
CA LYS A 112 2.72 4.45 -0.22
C LYS A 112 3.40 3.09 -0.29
N PHE A 113 3.03 2.29 -1.28
CA PHE A 113 3.56 0.95 -1.45
C PHE A 113 4.83 0.98 -2.30
N ILE A 114 5.77 0.10 -1.99
CA ILE A 114 6.87 -0.24 -2.91
C ILE A 114 6.39 -1.36 -3.84
N LEU A 115 6.25 -1.03 -5.12
CA LEU A 115 5.64 -1.85 -6.16
C LEU A 115 6.66 -2.29 -7.21
N LYS A 116 6.39 -3.41 -7.88
CA LYS A 116 7.17 -3.82 -9.06
C LYS A 116 6.92 -2.81 -10.19
N ALA A 117 7.97 -2.34 -10.86
CA ALA A 117 7.87 -1.38 -11.96
C ALA A 117 6.81 -1.73 -13.03
N PRO A 118 6.62 -3.01 -13.45
CA PRO A 118 5.60 -3.35 -14.44
C PRO A 118 4.15 -2.99 -14.04
N ILE A 119 3.85 -2.86 -12.75
CA ILE A 119 2.50 -2.50 -12.25
C ILE A 119 2.09 -1.11 -12.74
N ARG A 120 3.05 -0.22 -13.06
CA ARG A 120 2.76 1.13 -13.56
C ARG A 120 2.00 1.12 -14.89
N HIS A 121 2.14 0.05 -15.68
CA HIS A 121 1.48 -0.08 -16.98
C HIS A 121 0.01 -0.50 -16.88
N THR A 122 -0.48 -0.92 -15.71
CA THR A 122 -1.87 -1.35 -15.54
C THR A 122 -2.83 -0.15 -15.63
N PRO A 123 -3.73 -0.10 -16.63
CA PRO A 123 -4.66 1.01 -16.81
C PRO A 123 -5.57 1.20 -15.59
N GLY A 124 -5.68 2.42 -15.08
CA GLY A 124 -6.40 2.68 -13.83
C GLY A 124 -5.47 2.53 -12.62
N PRO A 125 -5.35 1.34 -11.97
CA PRO A 125 -4.59 1.19 -10.72
C PRO A 125 -3.14 1.63 -10.83
N GLY A 126 -2.44 1.23 -11.89
CA GLY A 126 -1.05 1.62 -12.12
C GLY A 126 -0.89 3.13 -12.29
N TRP A 127 -1.82 3.79 -12.98
CA TRP A 127 -1.78 5.23 -13.22
C TRP A 127 -2.14 6.04 -11.97
N VAL A 128 -3.19 5.64 -11.25
CA VAL A 128 -3.58 6.30 -9.98
C VAL A 128 -2.47 6.15 -8.94
N MET A 129 -1.81 5.00 -8.85
CA MET A 129 -0.67 4.80 -7.96
C MET A 129 0.53 5.69 -8.32
N GLN A 130 0.82 5.89 -9.62
CA GLN A 130 1.79 6.91 -10.06
C GLN A 130 1.35 8.31 -9.61
N MET A 131 0.08 8.68 -9.84
CA MET A 131 -0.47 9.97 -9.40
C MET A 131 -0.52 10.13 -7.88
N ALA A 132 -0.59 9.05 -7.10
CA ALA A 132 -0.55 9.07 -5.63
C ALA A 132 0.90 9.07 -5.07
N GLY A 133 1.91 9.03 -5.94
CA GLY A 133 3.32 9.06 -5.55
C GLY A 133 3.84 7.74 -5.00
N PHE A 134 3.25 6.60 -5.38
CA PHE A 134 3.75 5.29 -4.98
C PHE A 134 5.13 5.02 -5.58
N LEU A 135 5.88 4.11 -4.94
CA LEU A 135 7.28 3.87 -5.25
C LEU A 135 7.40 2.63 -6.14
N TYR A 136 8.06 2.73 -7.29
CA TYR A 136 8.26 1.60 -8.20
C TYR A 136 9.72 1.16 -8.21
N ILE A 137 9.96 -0.15 -8.21
CA ILE A 137 11.29 -0.75 -8.23
C ILE A 137 11.43 -1.82 -9.34
N HIS A 138 12.63 -1.88 -9.92
CA HIS A 138 13.03 -2.84 -10.95
C HIS A 138 13.64 -4.12 -10.38
N ARG A 139 13.81 -4.19 -9.05
CA ARG A 139 14.52 -5.27 -8.33
C ARG A 139 15.99 -5.34 -8.74
N ARG A 140 16.59 -4.18 -9.01
CA ARG A 140 18.01 -3.98 -9.34
C ARG A 140 18.52 -2.82 -8.51
N TRP A 141 19.33 -3.14 -7.51
CA TRP A 141 19.72 -2.19 -6.47
C TRP A 141 20.41 -0.95 -7.04
N GLU A 142 21.25 -1.11 -8.06
CA GLU A 142 22.01 -0.05 -8.71
C GLU A 142 21.11 1.05 -9.32
N ASN A 143 19.87 0.70 -9.68
CA ASN A 143 18.89 1.63 -10.22
C ASN A 143 17.93 2.11 -9.12
N ASP A 144 17.43 1.17 -8.32
CA ASP A 144 16.33 1.40 -7.39
C ASP A 144 16.70 2.37 -6.26
N HIS A 145 17.95 2.35 -5.77
CA HIS A 145 18.38 3.28 -4.71
C HIS A 145 18.27 4.75 -5.14
N LYS A 146 18.55 5.05 -6.42
CA LYS A 146 18.43 6.41 -6.97
C LYS A 146 16.97 6.82 -7.11
N LEU A 147 16.13 5.93 -7.64
CA LEU A 147 14.70 6.20 -7.83
C LEU A 147 14.01 6.44 -6.49
N LEU A 148 14.20 5.55 -5.53
CA LEU A 148 13.65 5.67 -4.18
C LEU A 148 14.21 6.92 -3.48
N GLY A 149 15.53 7.11 -3.50
CA GLY A 149 16.17 8.28 -2.88
C GLY A 149 15.63 9.59 -3.43
N ASN A 150 15.44 9.68 -4.75
CA ASN A 150 14.93 10.89 -5.39
C ASN A 150 13.49 11.22 -4.96
N MET A 151 12.63 10.20 -4.83
CA MET A 151 11.27 10.37 -4.35
C MET A 151 11.22 10.77 -2.87
N LEU A 152 12.03 10.13 -2.02
CA LEU A 152 12.09 10.47 -0.59
C LEU A 152 12.62 11.89 -0.37
N ASP A 153 13.60 12.32 -1.17
CA ASP A 153 14.09 13.70 -1.17
C ASP A 153 13.02 14.69 -1.63
N TYR A 154 12.29 14.35 -2.68
CA TYR A 154 11.17 15.17 -3.15
C TYR A 154 10.09 15.35 -2.07
N LEU A 155 9.67 14.25 -1.41
CA LEU A 155 8.67 14.31 -0.35
C LEU A 155 9.16 15.10 0.88
N ARG A 156 10.46 14.99 1.20
CA ARG A 156 11.12 15.85 2.20
C ARG A 156 11.05 17.32 1.82
N ASP A 157 11.43 17.68 0.61
CA ASP A 157 11.48 19.10 0.18
C ASP A 157 10.08 19.73 0.17
N LEU A 158 9.03 18.93 -0.02
CA LEU A 158 7.65 19.37 0.14
C LEU A 158 7.21 19.55 1.61
N GLY A 159 7.96 19.02 2.58
CA GLY A 159 7.54 18.91 3.98
C GLY A 159 6.34 17.96 4.14
N HIS A 160 6.26 16.95 3.29
CA HIS A 160 5.09 16.08 3.18
C HIS A 160 5.18 14.92 4.17
N THR A 161 4.11 14.65 4.90
CA THR A 161 3.96 13.44 5.73
C THR A 161 3.65 12.25 4.82
N TYR A 162 4.37 11.14 4.96
CA TYR A 162 4.10 9.92 4.19
C TYR A 162 4.54 8.69 4.99
N GLN A 163 3.89 7.57 4.71
CA GLN A 163 4.25 6.26 5.25
C GLN A 163 4.62 5.34 4.11
N VAL A 164 5.61 4.46 4.29
CA VAL A 164 6.06 3.54 3.24
C VAL A 164 5.87 2.10 3.69
N LEU A 165 5.11 1.32 2.92
CA LEU A 165 5.02 -0.13 3.12
C LEU A 165 6.10 -0.86 2.33
N ILE A 166 6.83 -1.73 3.02
CA ILE A 166 7.71 -2.73 2.41
C ILE A 166 7.38 -4.13 2.93
N PHE A 167 7.54 -5.11 2.06
CA PHE A 167 7.54 -6.54 2.38
C PHE A 167 8.98 -7.06 2.29
N PRO A 168 9.75 -7.11 3.39
CA PRO A 168 11.12 -7.58 3.38
C PRO A 168 11.31 -9.00 2.83
N GLU A 169 10.29 -9.86 2.86
CA GLU A 169 10.31 -11.18 2.21
C GLU A 169 10.56 -11.08 0.68
N GLY A 170 10.10 -9.99 0.05
CA GLY A 170 10.32 -9.70 -1.37
C GLY A 170 9.53 -10.59 -2.36
N THR A 171 8.76 -11.53 -1.84
CA THR A 171 7.88 -12.44 -2.58
C THR A 171 6.82 -13.00 -1.65
N ASP A 172 5.72 -13.49 -2.20
CA ASP A 172 4.63 -14.09 -1.45
C ASP A 172 5.02 -15.49 -0.94
N PHE A 173 4.42 -15.88 0.18
CA PHE A 173 4.66 -17.14 0.88
C PHE A 173 4.06 -18.35 0.14
N THR A 174 4.85 -18.95 -0.73
CA THR A 174 4.52 -20.16 -1.50
C THR A 174 5.48 -21.31 -1.20
N LYS A 175 5.09 -22.56 -1.50
CA LYS A 175 5.97 -23.74 -1.34
C LYS A 175 7.34 -23.54 -2.00
N GLU A 176 7.36 -22.97 -3.20
CA GLU A 176 8.61 -22.71 -3.94
C GLU A 176 9.50 -21.68 -3.22
N SER A 177 8.91 -20.59 -2.75
CA SER A 177 9.65 -19.54 -2.04
C SER A 177 10.19 -20.01 -0.68
N ILE A 178 9.46 -20.88 0.03
CA ILE A 178 9.92 -21.53 1.26
C ILE A 178 11.14 -22.41 0.97
N LEU A 179 11.08 -23.24 -0.08
CA LEU A 179 12.23 -24.08 -0.47
C LEU A 179 13.47 -23.24 -0.80
N LYS A 180 13.31 -22.10 -1.47
CA LYS A 180 14.40 -21.16 -1.73
C LYS A 180 14.93 -20.53 -0.44
N SER A 181 14.03 -20.14 0.47
CA SER A 181 14.35 -19.61 1.80
C SER A 181 15.14 -20.62 2.64
N ASN A 182 14.72 -21.89 2.68
CA ASN A 182 15.38 -22.94 3.45
C ASN A 182 16.78 -23.24 2.89
N LYS A 183 16.94 -23.28 1.56
CA LYS A 183 18.27 -23.39 0.92
C LYS A 183 19.19 -22.21 1.27
N TYR A 184 18.65 -21.00 1.40
CA TYR A 184 19.42 -19.86 1.88
C TYR A 184 19.77 -20.03 3.36
N ALA A 185 18.84 -20.51 4.19
CA ALA A 185 19.06 -20.76 5.60
C ALA A 185 20.17 -21.79 5.84
N ASP A 186 20.14 -22.92 5.11
CA ASP A 186 21.17 -23.97 5.17
C ASP A 186 22.57 -23.42 4.86
N LYS A 187 22.69 -22.58 3.83
CA LYS A 187 23.97 -21.98 3.41
C LYS A 187 24.54 -20.98 4.42
N ASN A 188 23.68 -20.38 5.25
CA ASN A 188 24.05 -19.31 6.18
C ASN A 188 23.91 -19.75 7.65
N ASN A 189 23.71 -21.04 7.91
CA ASN A 189 23.48 -21.60 9.25
C ASN A 189 22.33 -20.90 10.02
N LEU A 190 21.24 -20.59 9.32
CA LEU A 190 20.04 -19.98 9.89
C LEU A 190 18.95 -21.03 10.12
N PRO A 191 18.02 -20.80 11.07
CA PRO A 191 16.88 -21.69 11.27
C PRO A 191 15.95 -21.68 10.05
N HIS A 192 15.22 -22.78 9.88
CA HIS A 192 14.13 -22.85 8.90
C HIS A 192 12.88 -22.22 9.50
N TYR A 193 12.23 -21.37 8.71
CA TYR A 193 10.96 -20.76 9.08
C TYR A 193 9.79 -21.45 8.37
N SER A 194 8.68 -21.55 9.06
CA SER A 194 7.47 -22.28 8.64
C SER A 194 6.29 -21.36 8.32
N ARG A 195 6.32 -20.09 8.79
CA ARG A 195 5.25 -19.10 8.61
C ARG A 195 5.71 -17.82 7.91
N VAL A 196 7.01 -17.55 7.85
CA VAL A 196 7.62 -16.45 7.08
C VAL A 196 8.81 -16.91 6.25
N ILE A 197 9.26 -16.07 5.31
CA ILE A 197 10.53 -16.21 4.60
C ILE A 197 11.58 -15.28 5.21
N HIS A 198 12.85 -15.66 5.15
CA HIS A 198 13.96 -14.81 5.64
C HIS A 198 13.94 -13.44 4.95
N PRO A 199 14.05 -12.32 5.69
CA PRO A 199 13.89 -10.99 5.13
C PRO A 199 15.13 -10.58 4.32
N LYS A 200 14.89 -9.84 3.23
CA LYS A 200 15.91 -9.10 2.50
C LYS A 200 16.08 -7.73 3.15
N THR A 201 17.31 -7.43 3.57
CA THR A 201 17.59 -6.26 4.40
C THR A 201 17.95 -5.00 3.62
N THR A 202 18.39 -5.10 2.36
CA THR A 202 18.89 -3.96 1.57
C THR A 202 17.88 -2.83 1.42
N GLY A 203 16.64 -3.13 1.02
CA GLY A 203 15.61 -2.12 0.84
C GLY A 203 15.22 -1.46 2.16
N PHE A 204 15.06 -2.26 3.21
CA PHE A 204 14.73 -1.79 4.56
C PHE A 204 15.80 -0.85 5.12
N THR A 205 17.06 -1.29 5.13
CA THR A 205 18.20 -0.51 5.63
C THR A 205 18.34 0.82 4.90
N PHE A 206 18.20 0.82 3.57
CA PHE A 206 18.21 2.06 2.80
C PHE A 206 17.08 3.01 3.18
N LEU A 207 15.84 2.53 3.23
CA LEU A 207 14.69 3.37 3.57
C LEU A 207 14.88 3.99 4.95
N THR A 208 15.25 3.18 5.94
CA THR A 208 15.47 3.63 7.32
C THR A 208 16.57 4.69 7.37
N THR A 209 17.74 4.43 6.78
CA THR A 209 18.85 5.39 6.77
C THR A 209 18.50 6.68 6.02
N LYS A 210 17.88 6.56 4.83
CA LYS A 210 17.54 7.72 3.98
C LYS A 210 16.43 8.58 4.60
N MET A 211 15.38 7.96 5.14
CA MET A 211 14.29 8.68 5.81
C MET A 211 14.79 9.35 7.08
N ARG A 212 15.64 8.67 7.86
CA ARG A 212 16.28 9.26 9.04
C ARG A 212 17.19 10.44 8.68
N SER A 213 18.03 10.32 7.66
CA SER A 213 18.88 11.44 7.20
C SER A 213 18.07 12.63 6.70
N ASN A 214 16.85 12.37 6.22
CA ASN A 214 15.90 13.40 5.80
C ASN A 214 15.11 14.02 6.96
N GLY A 215 15.31 13.58 8.21
CA GLY A 215 14.50 13.99 9.37
C GLY A 215 13.04 13.53 9.25
N HIS A 216 12.80 12.46 8.51
CA HIS A 216 11.50 11.96 8.05
C HIS A 216 11.25 10.50 8.48
N LEU A 217 11.84 10.09 9.60
CA LEU A 217 11.55 8.81 10.23
C LEU A 217 11.17 9.06 11.69
N ASP A 218 9.88 8.98 11.98
CA ASP A 218 9.33 9.12 13.33
C ASP A 218 9.19 7.74 14.01
N ALA A 219 8.82 6.71 13.24
CA ALA A 219 8.66 5.35 13.75
C ALA A 219 8.78 4.27 12.66
N ILE A 220 8.98 3.02 13.08
CA ILE A 220 8.80 1.81 12.28
C ILE A 220 7.65 1.00 12.88
N TYR A 221 6.72 0.58 12.02
CA TYR A 221 5.58 -0.25 12.40
C TYR A 221 5.80 -1.68 11.89
N ASP A 222 5.90 -2.63 12.82
CA ASP A 222 5.94 -4.05 12.53
C ASP A 222 4.53 -4.63 12.48
N LEU A 223 4.08 -5.02 11.28
CA LEU A 223 2.78 -5.63 11.04
C LEU A 223 2.92 -7.15 10.85
N SER A 224 2.08 -7.91 11.54
CA SER A 224 1.84 -9.33 11.27
C SER A 224 0.43 -9.54 10.75
N VAL A 225 0.29 -10.09 9.56
CA VAL A 225 -1.00 -10.51 9.00
C VAL A 225 -1.18 -12.02 9.10
N GLY A 226 -2.36 -12.44 9.56
CA GLY A 226 -2.75 -13.84 9.74
C GLY A 226 -4.20 -14.09 9.29
N TYR A 227 -4.42 -15.27 8.70
CA TYR A 227 -5.72 -15.70 8.17
C TYR A 227 -6.13 -16.99 8.88
N PRO A 228 -7.08 -16.95 9.85
CA PRO A 228 -7.44 -18.13 10.65
C PRO A 228 -8.33 -19.13 9.89
N GLY A 229 -8.96 -18.68 8.80
CA GLY A 229 -9.90 -19.46 7.99
C GLY A 229 -9.46 -19.51 6.54
N THR A 230 -10.30 -18.95 5.67
CA THR A 230 -10.07 -18.95 4.22
C THR A 230 -8.87 -18.07 3.86
N LEU A 231 -7.94 -18.59 3.05
CA LEU A 231 -6.76 -17.90 2.56
C LEU A 231 -6.87 -17.76 1.02
N PRO A 232 -7.24 -16.59 0.49
CA PRO A 232 -7.23 -16.39 -0.96
C PRO A 232 -5.80 -16.12 -1.43
N GLU A 233 -5.33 -16.87 -2.42
CA GLU A 233 -3.94 -16.79 -2.89
C GLU A 233 -3.78 -15.81 -4.05
N THR A 234 -4.80 -15.71 -4.92
CA THR A 234 -4.74 -14.97 -6.18
C THR A 234 -6.00 -14.15 -6.46
N GLU A 235 -5.90 -13.21 -7.40
CA GLU A 235 -7.03 -12.39 -7.87
C GLU A 235 -8.14 -13.25 -8.53
N VAL A 236 -7.82 -14.46 -8.98
CA VAL A 236 -8.82 -15.43 -9.47
C VAL A 236 -9.70 -15.94 -8.32
N ASP A 237 -9.15 -16.10 -7.11
CA ASP A 237 -9.93 -16.50 -5.94
C ASP A 237 -10.93 -15.41 -5.56
N VAL A 238 -10.50 -14.15 -5.62
CA VAL A 238 -11.37 -12.96 -5.45
C VAL A 238 -12.51 -12.99 -6.45
N ALA A 239 -12.22 -13.21 -7.74
CA ALA A 239 -13.25 -13.26 -8.79
C ALA A 239 -14.25 -14.41 -8.58
N LYS A 240 -13.80 -15.54 -8.01
CA LYS A 240 -14.66 -16.66 -7.60
C LYS A 240 -15.46 -16.39 -6.31
N GLY A 241 -15.25 -15.25 -5.67
CA GLY A 241 -15.89 -14.86 -4.42
C GLY A 241 -15.35 -15.65 -3.21
N ILE A 242 -14.07 -16.04 -3.26
CA ILE A 242 -13.35 -16.66 -2.15
C ILE A 242 -12.70 -15.52 -1.35
N PHE A 243 -13.28 -15.21 -0.20
CA PHE A 243 -12.80 -14.16 0.71
C PHE A 243 -12.62 -14.72 2.13
N PRO A 244 -11.67 -14.18 2.90
CA PRO A 244 -11.49 -14.55 4.29
C PRO A 244 -12.69 -14.12 5.12
N GLU A 245 -13.12 -14.97 6.04
CA GLU A 245 -14.13 -14.62 7.04
C GLU A 245 -13.56 -13.58 8.02
N GLN A 246 -12.28 -13.72 8.36
CA GLN A 246 -11.55 -12.78 9.21
C GLN A 246 -10.13 -12.62 8.70
N VAL A 247 -9.57 -11.41 8.82
CA VAL A 247 -8.15 -11.14 8.64
C VAL A 247 -7.64 -10.44 9.89
N HIS A 248 -6.63 -11.02 10.51
CA HIS A 248 -6.07 -10.53 11.76
C HIS A 248 -4.78 -9.79 11.47
N PHE A 249 -4.61 -8.63 12.10
CA PHE A 249 -3.40 -7.84 12.08
C PHE A 249 -2.93 -7.61 13.52
N HIS A 250 -1.64 -7.82 13.75
CA HIS A 250 -0.95 -7.39 14.96
C HIS A 250 0.07 -6.33 14.60
N ILE A 251 0.06 -5.21 15.33
CA ILE A 251 0.86 -4.04 15.04
C ILE A 251 1.72 -3.74 16.26
N LYS A 252 3.03 -3.59 16.06
CA LYS A 252 3.95 -3.12 17.09
C LYS A 252 4.70 -1.89 16.57
N ARG A 253 4.65 -0.79 17.31
CA ARG A 253 5.31 0.47 16.96
C ARG A 253 6.67 0.56 17.64
N TYR A 254 7.70 0.91 16.87
CA TYR A 254 9.04 1.23 17.34
C TYR A 254 9.34 2.70 17.04
N PRO A 255 9.40 3.59 18.05
CA PRO A 255 9.90 4.96 17.88
C PRO A 255 11.29 4.98 17.22
N THR A 256 11.62 6.02 16.46
CA THR A 256 12.91 6.10 15.77
C THR A 256 14.12 6.01 16.72
N GLU A 257 13.96 6.36 17.99
CA GLU A 257 14.98 6.30 19.04
C GLU A 257 15.33 4.85 19.42
N GLU A 258 14.39 3.91 19.27
CA GLU A 258 14.60 2.48 19.53
C GLU A 258 15.18 1.73 18.32
N VAL A 259 15.16 2.36 17.14
CA VAL A 259 15.62 1.73 15.90
C VAL A 259 17.12 1.97 15.73
N PRO A 260 17.94 0.92 15.49
CA PRO A 260 19.39 1.07 15.33
C PRO A 260 19.82 2.07 14.24
N VAL A 261 21.00 2.65 14.42
CA VAL A 261 21.53 3.67 13.51
C VAL A 261 22.40 3.06 12.42
N ASN A 262 23.31 2.15 12.78
CA ASN A 262 24.27 1.58 11.84
C ASN A 262 23.59 0.58 10.90
N GLU A 263 24.07 0.50 9.66
CA GLU A 263 23.51 -0.40 8.65
C GLU A 263 23.60 -1.87 9.07
N GLY A 264 24.70 -2.30 9.69
CA GLY A 264 24.88 -3.66 10.21
C GLY A 264 23.81 -4.02 11.25
N ASP A 265 23.70 -3.20 12.28
CA ASP A 265 22.72 -3.37 13.37
C ASP A 265 21.27 -3.35 12.85
N LEU A 266 20.97 -2.54 11.84
CA LEU A 266 19.66 -2.54 11.17
C LEU A 266 19.33 -3.86 10.47
N LYS A 267 20.34 -4.52 9.86
CA LYS A 267 20.17 -5.83 9.23
C LYS A 267 19.83 -6.87 10.30
N GLU A 268 20.60 -6.89 11.38
CA GLU A 268 20.39 -7.81 12.49
C GLU A 268 19.04 -7.60 13.17
N TRP A 269 18.67 -6.33 13.41
CA TRP A 269 17.38 -5.96 13.98
C TRP A 269 16.21 -6.46 13.14
N LEU A 270 16.27 -6.28 11.81
CA LEU A 270 15.22 -6.81 10.92
C LEU A 270 15.13 -8.33 10.96
N CYS A 271 16.28 -9.03 11.02
CA CYS A 271 16.31 -10.49 11.15
C CYS A 271 15.71 -10.95 12.49
N LEU A 272 15.99 -10.25 13.60
CA LEU A 272 15.40 -10.51 14.91
C LEU A 272 13.88 -10.29 14.89
N LEU A 273 13.40 -9.18 14.29
CA LEU A 273 11.98 -8.94 14.10
C LEU A 273 11.29 -10.07 13.31
N TRP A 274 11.95 -10.61 12.29
CA TRP A 274 11.39 -11.72 11.52
C TRP A 274 11.35 -13.03 12.31
N LYS A 275 12.33 -13.27 13.18
CA LYS A 275 12.31 -14.39 14.12
C LYS A 275 11.13 -14.27 15.09
N GLU A 276 10.95 -13.11 15.72
CA GLU A 276 9.80 -12.86 16.61
C GLU A 276 8.47 -13.00 15.86
N LYS A 277 8.42 -12.57 14.59
CA LYS A 277 7.25 -12.68 13.74
C LYS A 277 6.91 -14.13 13.38
N GLU A 278 7.92 -14.98 13.13
CA GLU A 278 7.74 -16.41 12.96
C GLU A 278 7.07 -17.02 14.20
N ASP A 279 7.63 -16.78 15.38
CA ASP A 279 7.11 -17.32 16.65
C ASP A 279 5.67 -16.85 16.90
N ARG A 280 5.40 -15.56 16.66
CA ARG A 280 4.08 -14.94 16.77
C ARG A 280 3.07 -15.59 15.82
N LEU A 281 3.45 -15.86 14.57
CA LEU A 281 2.58 -16.49 13.59
C LEU A 281 2.37 -17.98 13.88
N ILE A 282 3.38 -18.69 14.38
CA ILE A 282 3.22 -20.08 14.84
C ILE A 282 2.14 -20.14 15.92
N GLU A 283 2.20 -19.24 16.91
CA GLU A 283 1.22 -19.20 17.99
C GLU A 283 -0.17 -18.75 17.50
N PHE A 284 -0.23 -17.77 16.59
CA PHE A 284 -1.48 -17.36 15.94
C PHE A 284 -2.17 -18.54 15.24
N TYR A 285 -1.44 -19.37 14.50
CA TYR A 285 -2.03 -20.51 13.80
C TYR A 285 -2.38 -21.68 14.73
N LYS A 286 -1.87 -21.70 15.97
CA LYS A 286 -2.30 -22.66 17.01
C LYS A 286 -3.56 -22.20 17.74
N THR A 287 -3.68 -20.91 18.02
CA THR A 287 -4.72 -20.34 18.90
C THR A 287 -5.83 -19.59 18.17
N GLY A 288 -5.60 -19.23 16.91
CA GLY A 288 -6.49 -18.41 16.09
C GLY A 288 -6.48 -16.92 16.40
N ASN A 289 -5.61 -16.44 17.32
CA ASN A 289 -5.55 -15.03 17.73
C ASN A 289 -4.10 -14.59 18.04
N PHE A 290 -3.77 -13.31 17.79
CA PHE A 290 -2.44 -12.78 18.12
C PHE A 290 -2.25 -12.47 19.61
N THR A 291 -3.34 -12.23 20.34
CA THR A 291 -3.32 -11.95 21.78
C THR A 291 -4.22 -12.94 22.52
N PRO A 292 -3.66 -13.95 23.22
CA PRO A 292 -4.42 -14.86 24.04
C PRO A 292 -5.13 -14.11 25.18
N GLY A 293 -6.43 -14.35 25.40
CA GLY A 293 -7.16 -13.83 26.58
C GLY A 293 -7.97 -12.56 26.38
N ASN A 294 -7.76 -11.78 25.31
CA ASN A 294 -8.63 -10.64 24.98
C ASN A 294 -9.87 -11.10 24.16
N ASN A 295 -10.55 -12.13 24.66
CA ASN A 295 -11.86 -12.59 24.18
C ASN A 295 -12.97 -11.64 24.63
N LYS A 296 -12.82 -10.32 24.44
CA LYS A 296 -14.03 -9.50 24.30
C LYS A 296 -14.69 -10.05 23.06
N LYS A 297 -15.80 -10.80 23.23
CA LYS A 297 -16.69 -11.23 22.15
C LYS A 297 -16.81 -10.02 21.23
N SER A 298 -16.08 -10.04 20.13
CA SER A 298 -15.99 -8.89 19.25
C SER A 298 -17.31 -8.87 18.50
N ARG A 299 -18.32 -8.30 19.17
CA ARG A 299 -19.57 -7.87 18.55
C ARG A 299 -19.13 -7.03 17.37
N ARG A 300 -19.57 -7.44 16.17
CA ARG A 300 -19.34 -6.69 14.94
C ARG A 300 -19.75 -5.26 15.23
N ALA A 301 -18.80 -4.34 15.28
CA ALA A 301 -19.13 -2.94 15.37
C ALA A 301 -20.03 -2.62 14.16
N PRO A 302 -21.10 -1.83 14.34
CA PRO A 302 -21.88 -1.40 13.20
C PRO A 302 -20.95 -0.71 12.21
N MET A 303 -21.15 -0.96 10.92
CA MET A 303 -20.36 -0.33 9.87
C MET A 303 -20.42 1.19 10.04
N SER A 304 -19.26 1.84 10.05
CA SER A 304 -19.18 3.29 10.21
C SER A 304 -19.96 4.00 9.11
N ASN A 305 -20.53 5.17 9.44
CA ASN A 305 -21.19 6.03 8.45
C ASN A 305 -20.24 6.40 7.30
N SER A 306 -18.92 6.49 7.55
CA SER A 306 -17.93 6.78 6.51
C SER A 306 -17.87 5.69 5.43
N LEU A 307 -18.04 4.41 5.80
CA LEU A 307 -18.04 3.29 4.85
C LEU A 307 -19.32 3.27 4.01
N HIS A 308 -20.47 3.59 4.60
CA HIS A 308 -21.73 3.75 3.86
C HIS A 308 -21.67 4.92 2.87
N LEU A 309 -21.14 6.06 3.30
CA LEU A 309 -20.93 7.23 2.43
C LEU A 309 -19.95 6.91 1.29
N SER A 310 -18.88 6.17 1.58
CA SER A 310 -17.96 5.68 0.55
C SER A 310 -18.67 4.82 -0.49
N ILE A 311 -19.52 3.87 -0.06
CA ILE A 311 -20.28 3.03 -1.00
C ILE A 311 -21.16 3.89 -1.89
N LEU A 312 -21.92 4.83 -1.30
CA LEU A 312 -22.81 5.71 -2.04
C LEU A 312 -22.01 6.54 -3.05
N PHE A 313 -20.98 7.25 -2.59
CA PHE A 313 -20.20 8.16 -3.42
C PHE A 313 -19.53 7.44 -4.60
N TRP A 314 -18.77 6.37 -4.35
CA TRP A 314 -18.02 5.68 -5.40
C TRP A 314 -18.92 4.91 -6.37
N THR A 315 -20.02 4.32 -5.89
CA THR A 315 -20.99 3.66 -6.77
C THR A 315 -21.73 4.69 -7.63
N SER A 316 -22.14 5.83 -7.08
CA SER A 316 -22.71 6.93 -7.85
C SER A 316 -21.72 7.50 -8.87
N LEU A 317 -20.44 7.66 -8.50
CA LEU A 317 -19.40 8.12 -9.42
C LEU A 317 -19.25 7.17 -10.62
N ILE A 318 -19.25 5.85 -10.39
CA ILE A 318 -19.21 4.86 -11.46
C ILE A 318 -20.40 5.05 -12.40
N LEU A 319 -21.62 5.10 -11.87
CA LEU A 319 -22.85 5.26 -12.68
C LEU A 319 -22.84 6.55 -13.49
N VAL A 320 -22.50 7.68 -12.87
CA VAL A 320 -22.41 8.99 -13.54
C VAL A 320 -21.31 8.97 -14.62
N THR A 321 -20.15 8.39 -14.33
CA THR A 321 -19.04 8.33 -15.30
C THR A 321 -19.42 7.48 -16.51
N LEU A 322 -20.05 6.31 -16.29
CA LEU A 322 -20.51 5.45 -17.37
C LEU A 322 -21.59 6.13 -18.23
N TYR A 323 -22.54 6.83 -17.60
CA TYR A 323 -23.52 7.64 -18.30
C TYR A 323 -22.84 8.72 -19.17
N LEU A 324 -21.92 9.48 -18.59
CA LEU A 324 -21.20 10.52 -19.32
C LEU A 324 -20.30 9.97 -20.44
N LEU A 325 -19.66 8.83 -20.24
CA LEU A 325 -18.89 8.16 -21.29
C LEU A 325 -19.76 7.73 -22.46
N PHE A 326 -21.04 7.40 -22.22
CA PHE A 326 -21.97 7.04 -23.29
C PHE A 326 -22.50 8.28 -24.03
N PHE A 327 -22.92 9.31 -23.29
CA PHE A 327 -23.67 10.45 -23.86
C PHE A 327 -22.85 11.72 -24.14
N SER A 328 -21.72 11.92 -23.46
CA SER A 328 -20.92 13.16 -23.57
C SER A 328 -19.67 12.98 -24.44
N ARG A 329 -19.65 13.64 -25.59
CA ARG A 329 -18.47 13.70 -26.47
C ARG A 329 -17.25 14.30 -25.78
N ILE A 330 -17.46 15.29 -24.90
CA ILE A 330 -16.38 15.93 -24.15
C ILE A 330 -15.69 14.91 -23.24
N VAL A 331 -16.47 14.11 -22.50
CA VAL A 331 -15.91 13.10 -21.57
C VAL A 331 -15.23 11.95 -22.33
N GLN A 332 -15.76 11.56 -23.50
CA GLN A 332 -15.11 10.58 -24.37
C GLN A 332 -13.72 11.06 -24.84
N ILE A 333 -13.64 12.29 -25.36
CA ILE A 333 -12.36 12.89 -25.82
C ILE A 333 -11.40 13.05 -24.65
N TRP A 334 -11.88 13.59 -23.51
CA TRP A 334 -11.11 13.71 -22.28
C TRP A 334 -10.48 12.38 -21.84
N THR A 335 -11.28 11.31 -21.87
CA THR A 335 -10.82 9.96 -21.52
C THR A 335 -9.74 9.47 -22.49
N ILE A 336 -9.96 9.59 -23.79
CA ILE A 336 -8.98 9.18 -24.81
C ILE A 336 -7.66 9.93 -24.64
N VAL A 337 -7.71 11.26 -24.47
CA VAL A 337 -6.52 12.09 -24.28
C VAL A 337 -5.74 11.65 -23.04
N ASN A 338 -6.40 11.49 -21.89
CA ASN A 338 -5.72 11.07 -20.67
C ASN A 338 -5.17 9.64 -20.76
N PHE A 339 -5.87 8.72 -21.43
CA PHE A 339 -5.35 7.38 -21.69
C PHE A 339 -4.08 7.42 -22.54
N ILE A 340 -4.06 8.19 -23.63
CA ILE A 340 -2.87 8.37 -24.46
C ILE A 340 -1.72 8.92 -23.63
N ILE A 341 -1.96 9.99 -22.86
CA ILE A 341 -0.94 10.60 -21.98
C ILE A 341 -0.36 9.56 -21.02
N PHE A 342 -1.20 8.81 -20.29
CA PHE A 342 -0.71 7.88 -19.27
C PHE A 342 -0.12 6.59 -19.85
N ILE A 343 -0.58 6.12 -21.00
CA ILE A 343 0.09 5.04 -21.75
C ILE A 343 1.49 5.53 -22.14
N THR A 344 1.60 6.70 -22.79
CA THR A 344 2.89 7.28 -23.18
C THR A 344 3.81 7.46 -21.98
N LEU A 345 3.34 8.07 -20.88
CA LEU A 345 4.13 8.24 -19.66
C LEU A 345 4.59 6.91 -19.08
N SER A 346 3.73 5.89 -19.07
CA SER A 346 4.06 4.59 -18.47
C SER A 346 5.18 3.87 -19.23
N PHE A 347 5.26 4.03 -20.56
CA PHE A 347 6.27 3.38 -21.41
C PHE A 347 7.49 4.26 -21.72
N ALA A 348 7.34 5.59 -21.74
CA ALA A 348 8.41 6.52 -22.07
C ALA A 348 9.17 7.06 -20.85
N SER A 349 8.71 6.75 -19.62
CA SER A 349 9.34 7.25 -18.39
C SER A 349 9.30 6.21 -17.26
N GLU A 350 9.88 6.55 -16.11
CA GLU A 350 9.76 5.77 -14.88
C GLU A 350 8.40 5.94 -14.17
N GLY A 351 7.52 6.77 -14.72
CA GLY A 351 6.17 7.07 -14.24
C GLY A 351 6.01 8.55 -13.84
N LEU A 352 4.74 8.99 -13.74
CA LEU A 352 4.41 10.39 -13.46
C LEU A 352 5.06 10.91 -12.17
N GLN A 353 5.15 10.10 -11.12
CA GLN A 353 5.77 10.48 -9.85
C GLN A 353 7.24 10.91 -10.00
N HIS A 354 7.99 10.27 -10.91
CA HIS A 354 9.37 10.65 -11.20
C HIS A 354 9.46 11.90 -12.06
N VAL A 355 8.56 12.03 -13.05
CA VAL A 355 8.44 13.26 -13.86
C VAL A 355 8.13 14.46 -12.97
N GLU A 356 7.21 14.28 -12.02
CA GLU A 356 6.86 15.26 -11.01
C GLU A 356 8.06 15.66 -10.13
N ALA A 357 8.79 14.69 -9.57
CA ALA A 357 9.96 14.96 -8.74
C ALA A 357 11.08 15.67 -9.53
N MET A 358 11.28 15.28 -10.79
CA MET A 358 12.24 15.93 -11.69
C MET A 358 11.82 17.38 -12.00
N TRP A 359 10.55 17.59 -12.35
CA TRP A 359 9.99 18.91 -12.64
C TRP A 359 10.15 19.86 -11.44
N TYR A 360 9.87 19.37 -10.23
CA TYR A 360 10.08 20.12 -8.98
C TYR A 360 11.53 20.61 -8.85
N ARG A 361 12.51 19.72 -9.06
CA ARG A 361 13.94 20.07 -8.95
C ARG A 361 14.38 21.10 -9.98
N ILE A 362 13.88 21.00 -11.21
CA ILE A 362 14.16 21.97 -12.27
C ILE A 362 13.63 23.36 -11.86
N LYS A 363 12.38 23.43 -11.37
CA LYS A 363 11.76 24.67 -10.89
C LYS A 363 12.55 25.30 -9.75
N GLN A 364 12.98 24.50 -8.76
CA GLN A 364 13.82 24.98 -7.66
C GLN A 364 15.17 25.52 -8.13
N THR A 365 15.85 24.80 -9.03
CA THR A 365 17.14 25.23 -9.57
C THR A 365 17.03 26.55 -10.33
N GLN A 366 15.96 26.75 -11.10
CA GLN A 366 15.70 28.01 -11.81
C GLN A 366 15.42 29.17 -10.85
N ILE A 367 14.71 28.93 -9.75
CA ILE A 367 14.44 29.94 -8.73
C ILE A 367 15.76 30.38 -8.06
N VAL A 368 16.61 29.43 -7.64
CA VAL A 368 17.92 29.75 -7.03
C VAL A 368 18.81 30.53 -7.99
N LYS A 369 18.81 30.20 -9.29
CA LYS A 369 19.55 30.96 -10.31
C LYS A 369 19.03 32.37 -10.57
N LYS A 370 17.77 32.68 -10.24
CA LYS A 370 17.20 34.03 -10.37
C LYS A 370 17.47 34.92 -9.15
N ILE A 371 17.78 34.32 -8.00
CA ILE A 371 18.02 35.02 -6.73
C ILE A 371 19.52 35.31 -6.55
N LYS A 372 20.39 34.53 -7.20
CA LYS A 372 21.81 34.85 -7.41
C LYS A 372 21.98 35.75 -8.62
#